data_AF-A0A8H5NNT5-F1
#
_entry.id   AF-A0A8H5NNT5-F1
#
_cell.length_a   1.000
_cell.length_b   1.000
_cell.length_c   1.000
_cell.angle_alpha   90.00
_cell.angle_beta   90.00
_cell.angle_gamma   90.00
#
_symmetry.space_group_name_H-M   'P 1'
#
loop_
_entity.id
_entity.type
_entity.pdbx_description
1 polymer ?
#
loop_
_entity_poly.entity_id
_entity_poly.type
_entity_poly.pdbx_seq_one_letter_code
_entity_poly.pdbx_strand_id
1 'polypeptide(L)'
;YDSRFDDEAEEENKVYDDDEAWGEDEEVVEEIEVDPNDLDMYRKFMPDEEDDLLKHGWDLKPTGEEQGESVNLADLILEKIAAHEAAQERRENNLGPPDEEDYELPPKVIEVYTKVGQILSRYKSGPLPKPFKILPTIPHWEDIIAITEPDKWSTNACYQATRIFVSSKPHIVQRFLEMVILDRVREDIYETKKLNVHLFNSLKKALYKPAAFFKGFLFPLVGSGTCTLREAHIISAVLTRISIPVLHSAAALKGLCDIAAQEASHGTEGGGATNIFIKALLEKKYALPFQVIDALVFHFLR
;
A
#
# COMPACT_ATOMS: atom_id res chain seq x y z
N TYR A 1 -60.66 4.29 -44.73
CA TYR A 1 -59.40 5.05 -44.82
C TYR A 1 -58.29 4.07 -45.07
N ASP A 2 -57.42 4.44 -46.00
CA ASP A 2 -56.63 3.62 -46.90
C ASP A 2 -55.12 3.74 -46.61
N SER A 3 -54.34 2.81 -47.17
CA SER A 3 -52.94 2.90 -47.59
C SER A 3 -51.75 2.63 -46.63
N ARG A 4 -50.84 1.83 -47.20
CA ARG A 4 -49.43 1.50 -46.85
C ARG A 4 -48.50 2.71 -47.04
N PHE A 5 -47.43 2.82 -46.24
CA PHE A 5 -46.06 3.29 -46.55
C PHE A 5 -45.15 2.76 -45.40
N ASP A 6 -44.11 1.93 -45.59
CA ASP A 6 -42.82 2.04 -46.31
C ASP A 6 -41.70 2.76 -45.51
N ASP A 7 -40.68 1.97 -45.15
CA ASP A 7 -39.21 2.16 -45.06
C ASP A 7 -38.49 3.40 -44.45
N GLU A 8 -37.50 3.04 -43.60
CA GLU A 8 -36.10 3.51 -43.45
C GLU A 8 -35.66 4.80 -42.67
N ALA A 9 -34.46 4.64 -42.06
CA ALA A 9 -33.53 5.55 -41.34
C ALA A 9 -33.75 5.77 -39.81
N GLU A 10 -32.98 5.11 -38.91
CA GLU A 10 -31.64 5.50 -38.37
C GLU A 10 -31.71 6.85 -37.59
N GLU A 11 -31.46 6.97 -36.28
CA GLU A 11 -30.17 6.81 -35.59
C GLU A 11 -30.31 6.83 -34.04
N GLU A 12 -29.38 6.11 -33.39
CA GLU A 12 -28.78 6.30 -32.06
C GLU A 12 -29.65 6.29 -30.79
N ASN A 13 -29.84 5.08 -30.25
CA ASN A 13 -29.83 4.88 -28.79
C ASN A 13 -28.76 3.83 -28.45
N LYS A 14 -27.51 4.29 -28.26
CA LYS A 14 -26.42 3.48 -27.70
C LYS A 14 -26.72 3.19 -26.22
N VAL A 15 -27.49 2.14 -25.99
CA VAL A 15 -27.51 1.44 -24.70
C VAL A 15 -26.20 0.64 -24.67
N TYR A 16 -25.21 1.16 -23.94
CA TYR A 16 -24.04 0.35 -23.63
C TYR A 16 -24.45 -0.74 -22.65
N ASP A 17 -24.30 -1.93 -23.20
CA ASP A 17 -24.52 -3.27 -22.70
C ASP A 17 -23.62 -3.64 -21.52
N ASP A 18 -23.97 -4.77 -20.92
CA ASP A 18 -23.12 -5.69 -20.14
C ASP A 18 -23.14 -5.56 -18.60
N ASP A 19 -24.33 -5.77 -18.03
CA ASP A 19 -24.50 -6.37 -16.69
C ASP A 19 -24.74 -7.89 -16.85
N GLU A 20 -23.75 -8.66 -17.31
CA GLU A 20 -23.87 -10.12 -17.34
C GLU A 20 -22.61 -10.85 -16.82
N ALA A 21 -22.85 -11.64 -15.77
CA ALA A 21 -22.15 -12.88 -15.43
C ALA A 21 -20.61 -12.93 -15.49
N TRP A 22 -19.94 -12.59 -14.40
CA TRP A 22 -18.61 -13.16 -14.10
C TRP A 22 -18.76 -14.32 -13.13
N GLY A 23 -18.73 -15.51 -13.70
CA GLY A 23 -18.79 -16.80 -13.03
C GLY A 23 -17.60 -17.05 -12.11
N GLU A 24 -17.74 -18.11 -11.33
CA GLU A 24 -16.70 -18.66 -10.46
C GLU A 24 -15.46 -19.02 -11.28
N ASP A 25 -14.46 -18.15 -11.27
CA ASP A 25 -13.13 -18.51 -11.75
C ASP A 25 -12.49 -19.44 -10.71
N GLU A 26 -12.49 -20.72 -11.03
CA GLU A 26 -11.64 -21.74 -10.41
C GLU A 26 -10.18 -21.34 -10.70
N GLU A 27 -9.57 -20.63 -9.74
CA GLU A 27 -8.22 -20.06 -9.82
C GLU A 27 -7.19 -21.21 -9.88
N VAL A 28 -6.86 -21.65 -11.10
CA VAL A 28 -5.74 -22.56 -11.36
C VAL A 28 -4.46 -21.84 -10.96
N VAL A 29 -3.78 -22.37 -9.94
CA VAL A 29 -2.46 -21.90 -9.53
C VAL A 29 -1.46 -22.25 -10.62
N GLU A 30 -1.17 -21.32 -11.52
CA GLU A 30 0.02 -21.42 -12.37
C GLU A 30 1.26 -21.24 -11.49
N GLU A 31 2.11 -22.27 -11.43
CA GLU A 31 3.48 -22.15 -10.95
C GLU A 31 4.24 -21.23 -11.91
N ILE A 32 4.26 -19.94 -11.60
CA ILE A 32 5.08 -18.97 -12.32
C ILE A 32 6.53 -19.19 -11.88
N GLU A 33 7.28 -19.93 -12.68
CA GLU A 33 8.75 -19.95 -12.61
C GLU A 33 9.25 -18.52 -12.84
N VAL A 34 9.97 -17.97 -11.87
CA VAL A 34 10.53 -16.61 -11.96
C VAL A 34 11.58 -16.59 -13.08
N ASP A 35 11.34 -15.78 -14.11
CA ASP A 35 12.27 -15.59 -15.23
C ASP A 35 13.57 -14.94 -14.71
N PRO A 36 14.76 -15.38 -15.16
CA PRO A 36 16.04 -14.75 -14.82
C PRO A 36 16.08 -13.22 -14.98
N ASN A 37 15.25 -12.63 -15.85
CA ASN A 37 15.14 -11.18 -16.04
C ASN A 37 14.40 -10.43 -14.91
N ASP A 38 13.64 -11.11 -14.05
CA ASP A 38 12.92 -10.47 -12.93
C ASP A 38 13.88 -10.01 -11.82
N LEU A 39 15.09 -10.58 -11.76
CA LEU A 39 16.16 -10.15 -10.84
C LEU A 39 16.63 -8.72 -11.14
N ASP A 40 16.68 -8.32 -12.41
CA ASP A 40 17.09 -6.96 -12.78
C ASP A 40 15.99 -5.93 -12.46
N MET A 41 14.72 -6.34 -12.49
CA MET A 41 13.62 -5.51 -12.03
C MET A 41 13.61 -5.36 -10.50
N TYR A 42 13.97 -6.42 -9.77
CA TYR A 42 14.16 -6.38 -8.32
C TYR A 42 15.32 -5.44 -7.94
N ARG A 43 16.48 -5.54 -8.60
CA ARG A 43 17.64 -4.64 -8.43
C ARG A 43 17.32 -3.17 -8.71
N LYS A 44 16.36 -2.91 -9.60
CA LYS A 44 15.91 -1.54 -9.87
C LYS A 44 15.00 -0.99 -8.77
N PHE A 45 14.31 -1.87 -8.03
CA PHE A 45 13.38 -1.51 -6.97
C PHE A 45 14.06 -1.46 -5.58
N MET A 46 15.06 -2.30 -5.37
CA MET A 46 16.04 -2.23 -4.28
C MET A 46 17.42 -2.20 -4.92
N PRO A 47 18.01 -1.00 -5.16
CA PRO A 47 19.40 -0.93 -5.57
C PRO A 47 20.23 -1.62 -4.49
N ASP A 48 21.14 -2.51 -4.91
CA ASP A 48 22.18 -3.07 -4.07
C ASP A 48 23.14 -1.92 -3.69
N GLU A 49 22.71 -1.00 -2.84
CA GLU A 49 23.64 -0.27 -1.98
C GLU A 49 24.16 -1.31 -1.01
N GLU A 50 25.22 -1.99 -1.45
CA GLU A 50 26.08 -2.80 -0.63
C GLU A 50 26.42 -1.98 0.62
N ASP A 51 25.97 -2.47 1.77
CA ASP A 51 26.29 -1.95 3.09
C ASP A 51 27.81 -1.65 3.16
N ASP A 52 28.20 -0.39 3.29
CA ASP A 52 29.60 0.08 3.37
C ASP A 52 30.38 -0.62 4.51
N LEU A 53 29.66 -1.27 5.43
CA LEU A 53 30.16 -2.10 6.52
C LEU A 53 30.80 -3.43 6.07
N LEU A 54 30.46 -3.95 4.89
CA LEU A 54 30.98 -5.24 4.39
C LEU A 54 32.26 -5.10 3.55
N LYS A 55 32.55 -3.91 3.01
CA LYS A 55 33.72 -3.66 2.15
C LYS A 55 34.96 -3.24 2.91
N HIS A 56 34.80 -2.59 4.06
CA HIS A 56 35.91 -2.11 4.88
C HIS A 56 35.97 -2.88 6.20
N GLY A 57 36.76 -3.97 6.20
CA GLY A 57 37.27 -4.53 7.45
C GLY A 57 38.02 -3.46 8.26
N TRP A 58 38.08 -3.65 9.58
CA TRP A 58 38.50 -2.69 10.62
C TRP A 58 39.91 -2.07 10.50
N ASP A 59 40.69 -2.36 9.46
CA ASP A 59 42.07 -1.91 9.34
C ASP A 59 42.27 -0.91 8.19
N LEU A 60 42.18 0.39 8.53
CA LEU A 60 42.62 1.47 7.65
C LEU A 60 44.16 1.57 7.62
N LYS A 61 44.78 1.15 6.51
CA LYS A 61 46.04 1.74 6.05
C LYS A 61 46.04 1.90 4.53
N PRO A 62 46.29 3.10 3.99
CA PRO A 62 46.57 3.27 2.58
C PRO A 62 48.05 2.95 2.32
N THR A 63 48.31 2.09 1.34
CA THR A 63 49.63 1.85 0.75
C THR A 63 49.64 2.38 -0.67
N GLY A 64 50.61 3.24 -1.01
CA GLY A 64 51.03 3.50 -2.38
C GLY A 64 51.07 4.97 -2.77
N GLU A 65 52.29 5.49 -2.92
CA GLU A 65 52.63 6.81 -3.46
C GLU A 65 52.57 6.77 -5.00
N GLU A 66 51.82 7.67 -5.63
CA GLU A 66 52.07 8.09 -7.01
C GLU A 66 51.95 9.61 -7.13
N GLN A 67 53.08 10.24 -7.48
CA GLN A 67 53.22 11.65 -7.78
C GLN A 67 52.67 11.93 -9.18
N GLY A 68 51.48 12.51 -9.23
CA GLY A 68 51.04 13.42 -10.30
C GLY A 68 50.53 14.68 -9.62
N GLU A 69 50.54 15.83 -10.30
CA GLU A 69 49.85 17.03 -9.82
C GLU A 69 48.36 16.72 -9.66
N SER A 70 48.00 16.19 -8.50
CA SER A 70 46.64 15.86 -8.15
C SER A 70 45.96 17.17 -7.84
N VAL A 71 45.05 17.59 -8.72
CA VAL A 71 43.95 18.46 -8.34
C VAL A 71 43.39 17.85 -7.05
N ASN A 72 43.56 18.57 -5.95
CA ASN A 72 43.36 18.05 -4.61
C ASN A 72 41.91 17.57 -4.51
N LEU A 73 41.71 16.25 -4.47
CA LEU A 73 40.38 15.66 -4.48
C LEU A 73 39.57 16.17 -3.29
N ALA A 74 40.23 16.46 -2.17
CA ALA A 74 39.64 17.08 -1.00
C ALA A 74 39.01 18.45 -1.31
N ASP A 75 39.64 19.27 -2.15
CA ASP A 75 39.12 20.60 -2.52
C ASP A 75 37.93 20.47 -3.49
N LEU A 76 37.98 19.52 -4.43
CA LEU A 76 36.85 19.17 -5.31
C LEU A 76 35.67 18.55 -4.54
N ILE A 77 35.95 17.76 -3.50
CA ILE A 77 34.94 17.17 -2.62
C ILE A 77 34.34 18.26 -1.74
N LEU A 78 35.15 19.15 -1.15
CA LEU A 78 34.67 20.28 -0.36
C LEU A 78 33.84 21.25 -1.20
N GLU A 79 34.24 21.53 -2.44
CA GLU A 79 33.46 22.35 -3.36
C GLU A 79 32.15 21.68 -3.75
N LYS A 80 32.15 20.35 -3.98
CA LYS A 80 30.92 19.59 -4.23
C LYS A 80 30.02 19.47 -3.01
N ILE A 81 30.56 19.29 -1.81
CA ILE A 81 29.80 19.28 -0.56
C ILE A 81 29.19 20.66 -0.34
N ALA A 82 29.96 21.74 -0.47
CA ALA A 82 29.44 23.10 -0.34
C ALA A 82 28.39 23.44 -1.42
N ALA A 83 28.56 22.95 -2.66
CA ALA A 83 27.55 23.13 -3.71
C ALA A 83 26.29 22.27 -3.46
N HIS A 84 26.45 21.08 -2.88
CA HIS A 84 25.35 20.20 -2.52
C HIS A 84 24.59 20.75 -1.31
N GLU A 85 25.29 21.20 -0.28
CA GLU A 85 24.75 21.89 0.90
C GLU A 85 24.08 23.20 0.49
N ALA A 86 24.67 24.04 -0.38
CA ALA A 86 24.02 25.25 -0.87
C ALA A 86 22.84 24.99 -1.82
N ALA A 87 22.76 23.79 -2.44
CA ALA A 87 21.60 23.34 -3.21
C ALA A 87 20.53 22.71 -2.30
N GLN A 88 20.95 22.08 -1.21
CA GLN A 88 20.11 21.49 -0.18
C GLN A 88 19.51 22.57 0.72
N GLU A 89 20.28 23.57 1.15
CA GLU A 89 19.81 24.81 1.76
C GLU A 89 18.94 25.63 0.80
N ARG A 90 19.13 25.55 -0.53
CA ARG A 90 18.19 26.16 -1.48
C ARG A 90 16.93 25.32 -1.67
N ARG A 91 16.95 24.01 -1.41
CA ARG A 91 15.76 23.16 -1.33
C ARG A 91 15.05 23.33 0.01
N GLU A 92 15.77 23.46 1.11
CA GLU A 92 15.25 23.71 2.46
C GLU A 92 14.84 25.17 2.67
N ASN A 93 15.47 26.16 2.03
CA ASN A 93 15.01 27.56 2.11
C ASN A 93 13.88 27.88 1.11
N ASN A 94 13.58 26.97 0.17
CA ASN A 94 12.35 27.00 -0.63
C ASN A 94 11.31 25.95 -0.17
N LEU A 95 11.65 25.15 0.84
CA LEU A 95 10.77 24.33 1.65
C LEU A 95 11.17 24.52 3.11
N GLY A 96 11.04 25.75 3.62
CA GLY A 96 10.63 25.88 5.01
C GLY A 96 9.38 25.00 5.16
N PRO A 97 9.11 24.40 6.34
CA PRO A 97 7.87 23.65 6.52
C PRO A 97 6.77 24.53 5.92
N PRO A 98 6.06 24.09 4.85
CA PRO A 98 4.91 24.82 4.41
C PRO A 98 4.11 25.02 5.68
N ASP A 99 3.61 26.22 5.92
CA ASP A 99 2.58 26.41 6.93
C ASP A 99 1.41 25.48 6.52
N GLU A 100 1.47 24.21 6.96
CA GLU A 100 0.45 23.16 6.81
C GLU A 100 -0.79 23.55 7.62
N GLU A 101 -0.73 24.66 8.35
CA GLU A 101 -1.73 25.06 9.33
C GLU A 101 -2.95 25.79 8.73
N ASP A 102 -2.94 26.28 7.48
CA ASP A 102 -4.09 27.06 6.96
C ASP A 102 -4.53 26.72 5.51
N TYR A 103 -4.55 25.44 5.10
CA TYR A 103 -5.33 25.06 3.91
C TYR A 103 -6.82 24.97 4.27
N GLU A 104 -7.49 26.13 4.27
CA GLU A 104 -8.94 26.18 4.52
C GLU A 104 -9.73 25.67 3.32
N LEU A 105 -10.43 24.55 3.50
CA LEU A 105 -11.35 24.03 2.51
C LEU A 105 -12.53 24.99 2.29
N PRO A 106 -12.92 25.28 1.04
CA PRO A 106 -14.06 26.15 0.78
C PRO A 106 -15.32 25.67 1.50
N PRO A 107 -16.15 26.57 2.07
CA PRO A 107 -17.30 26.19 2.88
C PRO A 107 -18.32 25.34 2.10
N LYS A 108 -18.36 25.50 0.77
CA LYS A 108 -19.20 24.67 -0.09
C LYS A 108 -18.73 23.23 -0.20
N VAL A 109 -17.41 23.00 -0.21
CA VAL A 109 -16.81 21.66 -0.20
C VAL A 109 -17.19 20.98 1.11
N ILE A 110 -17.00 21.67 2.23
CA ILE A 110 -17.37 21.18 3.57
C ILE A 110 -18.85 20.79 3.60
N GLU A 111 -19.76 21.67 3.16
CA GLU A 111 -21.20 21.40 3.15
C GLU A 111 -21.57 20.17 2.29
N VAL A 112 -20.96 20.04 1.11
CA VAL A 112 -21.23 18.92 0.20
C VAL A 112 -20.70 17.61 0.77
N TYR A 113 -19.45 17.56 1.24
CA TYR A 113 -18.86 16.33 1.74
C TYR A 113 -19.41 15.91 3.12
N THR A 114 -19.87 16.86 3.94
CA THR A 114 -20.65 16.56 5.16
C THR A 114 -21.93 15.80 4.80
N LYS A 115 -22.68 16.26 3.78
CA LYS A 115 -23.88 15.57 3.29
C LYS A 115 -23.55 14.20 2.68
N VAL A 116 -22.39 14.06 2.03
CA VAL A 116 -21.90 12.76 1.53
C VAL A 116 -21.65 11.80 2.70
N GLY A 117 -20.99 12.23 3.77
CA GLY A 117 -20.78 11.42 4.98
C GLY A 117 -22.09 10.89 5.57
N GLN A 118 -23.12 11.75 5.67
CA GLN A 118 -24.48 11.35 6.11
C GLN A 118 -25.17 10.33 5.18
N ILE A 119 -24.79 10.27 3.89
CA ILE A 119 -25.27 9.25 2.97
C ILE A 119 -24.50 7.95 3.19
N LEU A 120 -23.18 8.02 3.35
CA LEU A 120 -22.29 6.86 3.52
C LEU A 120 -22.56 6.11 4.83
N SER A 121 -22.97 6.80 5.90
CA SER A 121 -23.31 6.15 7.19
C SER A 121 -24.49 5.18 7.11
N ARG A 122 -25.47 5.47 6.25
CA ARG A 122 -26.67 4.63 6.03
C ARG A 122 -26.65 3.86 4.71
N TYR A 123 -25.58 3.97 3.94
CA TYR A 123 -25.47 3.34 2.63
C TYR A 123 -25.55 1.80 2.74
N LYS A 124 -26.28 1.18 1.82
CA LYS A 124 -26.41 -0.30 1.73
C LYS A 124 -26.14 -0.78 0.32
N SER A 125 -26.81 -0.19 -0.66
CA SER A 125 -26.72 -0.55 -2.07
C SER A 125 -26.96 0.68 -2.97
N GLY A 126 -26.69 0.51 -4.27
CA GLY A 126 -26.88 1.56 -5.28
C GLY A 126 -25.59 2.31 -5.65
N PRO A 127 -25.67 3.32 -6.51
CA PRO A 127 -24.51 4.09 -6.90
C PRO A 127 -24.06 5.04 -5.78
N LEU A 128 -22.76 5.10 -5.53
CA LEU A 128 -22.19 6.13 -4.65
C LEU A 128 -22.34 7.54 -5.25
N PRO A 129 -22.44 8.59 -4.41
CA PRO A 129 -22.52 9.97 -4.88
C PRO A 129 -21.37 10.34 -5.82
N LYS A 130 -21.66 11.06 -6.90
CA LYS A 130 -20.64 11.52 -7.86
C LYS A 130 -19.47 12.27 -7.21
N PRO A 131 -19.69 13.19 -6.24
CA PRO A 131 -18.57 13.86 -5.54
C PRO A 131 -17.61 12.87 -4.86
N PHE A 132 -18.13 11.79 -4.30
CA PHE A 132 -17.30 10.77 -3.66
C PHE A 132 -16.49 9.96 -4.68
N LYS A 133 -17.06 9.65 -5.85
CA LYS A 133 -16.37 8.86 -6.89
C LYS A 133 -15.13 9.56 -7.46
N ILE A 134 -15.14 10.90 -7.51
CA ILE A 134 -14.00 11.69 -8.00
C ILE A 134 -12.98 12.01 -6.89
N LEU A 135 -13.26 11.65 -5.63
CA LEU A 135 -12.43 12.02 -4.49
C LEU A 135 -10.95 11.63 -4.66
N PRO A 136 -10.58 10.42 -5.16
CA PRO A 136 -9.17 10.06 -5.33
C PRO A 136 -8.40 10.86 -6.39
N THR A 137 -9.09 11.62 -7.25
CA THR A 137 -8.44 12.47 -8.27
C THR A 137 -8.24 13.91 -7.80
N ILE A 138 -8.79 14.29 -6.64
CA ILE A 138 -8.73 15.65 -6.11
C ILE A 138 -7.42 15.83 -5.31
N PRO A 139 -6.69 16.95 -5.47
CA PRO A 139 -5.59 17.32 -4.56
C PRO A 139 -6.10 17.49 -3.12
N HIS A 140 -5.30 17.17 -2.11
CA HIS A 140 -5.73 17.27 -0.70
C HIS A 140 -6.99 16.46 -0.38
N TRP A 141 -7.17 15.30 -1.04
CA TRP A 141 -8.30 14.41 -0.78
C TRP A 141 -8.32 13.86 0.66
N GLU A 142 -7.16 13.81 1.34
CA GLU A 142 -6.99 13.39 2.73
C GLU A 142 -7.80 14.29 3.70
N ASP A 143 -7.81 15.61 3.46
CA ASP A 143 -8.60 16.55 4.27
C ASP A 143 -10.10 16.42 3.97
N ILE A 144 -10.43 16.20 2.68
CA ILE A 144 -11.82 16.11 2.23
C ILE A 144 -12.47 14.80 2.72
N ILE A 145 -11.74 13.68 2.73
CA ILE A 145 -12.28 12.41 3.23
C ILE A 145 -12.52 12.46 4.74
N ALA A 146 -11.69 13.20 5.51
CA ALA A 146 -11.89 13.38 6.94
C ALA A 146 -13.25 14.05 7.25
N ILE A 147 -13.68 15.02 6.44
CA ILE A 147 -15.00 15.68 6.57
C ILE A 147 -16.17 14.68 6.44
N THR A 148 -15.98 13.61 5.67
CA THR A 148 -17.03 12.61 5.47
C THR A 148 -17.20 11.64 6.65
N GLU A 149 -16.42 11.81 7.72
CA GLU A 149 -16.43 10.99 8.96
C GLU A 149 -16.36 9.48 8.66
N PRO A 150 -15.19 8.97 8.22
CA PRO A 150 -15.02 7.57 7.80
C PRO A 150 -15.31 6.53 8.88
N ASP A 151 -15.17 6.90 10.15
CA ASP A 151 -15.55 6.13 11.34
C ASP A 151 -17.04 5.76 11.35
N LYS A 152 -17.90 6.66 10.87
CA LYS A 152 -19.36 6.49 10.85
C LYS A 152 -19.86 5.78 9.59
N TRP A 153 -18.98 5.43 8.66
CA TRP A 153 -19.39 4.77 7.43
C TRP A 153 -19.98 3.39 7.69
N SER A 154 -21.00 3.04 6.89
CA SER A 154 -21.47 1.66 6.89
C SER A 154 -20.39 0.73 6.32
N THR A 155 -20.37 -0.53 6.74
CA THR A 155 -19.40 -1.51 6.19
C THR A 155 -19.56 -1.71 4.68
N ASN A 156 -20.77 -1.51 4.15
CA ASN A 156 -21.04 -1.49 2.70
C ASN A 156 -20.36 -0.31 2.00
N ALA A 157 -20.38 0.87 2.63
CA ALA A 157 -19.72 2.06 2.10
C ALA A 157 -18.20 1.86 2.08
N CYS A 158 -17.61 1.30 3.14
CA CYS A 158 -16.17 0.98 3.19
C CYS A 158 -15.76 0.07 2.01
N TYR A 159 -16.56 -0.94 1.70
CA TYR A 159 -16.30 -1.83 0.56
C TYR A 159 -16.33 -1.10 -0.79
N GLN A 160 -17.37 -0.30 -1.03
CA GLN A 160 -17.49 0.44 -2.28
C GLN A 160 -16.44 1.55 -2.40
N ALA A 161 -16.10 2.22 -1.29
CA ALA A 161 -15.01 3.17 -1.22
C ALA A 161 -13.68 2.50 -1.56
N THR A 162 -13.39 1.35 -0.97
CA THR A 162 -12.18 0.58 -1.28
C THR A 162 -12.10 0.24 -2.77
N ARG A 163 -13.20 -0.18 -3.40
CA ARG A 163 -13.24 -0.46 -4.85
C ARG A 163 -12.86 0.77 -5.69
N ILE A 164 -13.32 1.96 -5.29
CA ILE A 164 -13.01 3.23 -5.97
C ILE A 164 -11.54 3.59 -5.75
N PHE A 165 -11.08 3.64 -4.49
CA PHE A 165 -9.73 4.06 -4.15
C PHE A 165 -8.68 3.12 -4.71
N VAL A 166 -8.89 1.80 -4.68
CA VAL A 166 -7.96 0.81 -5.22
C VAL A 166 -7.72 0.97 -6.73
N SER A 167 -8.58 1.65 -7.48
CA SER A 167 -8.29 1.97 -8.89
C SER A 167 -7.26 3.09 -9.10
N SER A 168 -6.89 3.80 -8.03
CA SER A 168 -6.05 5.01 -8.07
C SER A 168 -4.55 4.71 -8.00
N LYS A 169 -3.73 5.77 -7.97
CA LYS A 169 -2.26 5.66 -7.84
C LYS A 169 -1.87 4.95 -6.53
N PRO A 170 -0.82 4.10 -6.50
CA PRO A 170 -0.48 3.31 -5.30
C PRO A 170 -0.32 4.09 -4.00
N HIS A 171 0.28 5.29 -4.03
CA HIS A 171 0.44 6.12 -2.82
C HIS A 171 -0.90 6.57 -2.23
N ILE A 172 -1.88 6.91 -3.08
CA ILE A 172 -3.24 7.28 -2.65
C ILE A 172 -3.90 6.08 -1.95
N VAL A 173 -3.75 4.90 -2.53
CA VAL A 173 -4.31 3.66 -1.96
C VAL A 173 -3.67 3.33 -0.63
N GLN A 174 -2.34 3.46 -0.53
CA GLN A 174 -1.62 3.24 0.72
C GLN A 174 -2.17 4.11 1.85
N ARG A 175 -2.29 5.42 1.60
CA ARG A 175 -2.80 6.40 2.58
C ARG A 175 -4.27 6.15 2.93
N PHE A 176 -5.10 5.80 1.95
CA PHE A 176 -6.50 5.41 2.21
C PHE A 176 -6.62 4.17 3.09
N LEU A 177 -5.79 3.15 2.83
CA LEU A 177 -5.78 1.95 3.65
C LEU A 177 -5.33 2.24 5.08
N GLU A 178 -4.32 3.09 5.23
CA GLU A 178 -3.75 3.48 6.53
C GLU A 178 -4.75 4.33 7.35
N MET A 179 -5.32 5.37 6.76
CA MET A 179 -6.17 6.34 7.47
C MET A 179 -7.62 5.87 7.69
N VAL A 180 -8.12 4.94 6.86
CA VAL A 180 -9.55 4.57 6.87
C VAL A 180 -9.76 3.09 7.15
N ILE A 181 -9.16 2.22 6.34
CA ILE A 181 -9.50 0.79 6.39
C ILE A 181 -8.82 0.10 7.57
N LEU A 182 -7.60 0.49 7.93
CA LEU A 182 -6.86 -0.08 9.06
C LEU A 182 -7.65 0.07 10.36
N ASP A 183 -7.95 1.30 10.76
CA ASP A 183 -8.66 1.57 12.02
C ASP A 183 -10.05 0.95 12.02
N ARG A 184 -10.80 1.08 10.92
CA ARG A 184 -12.14 0.50 10.81
C ARG A 184 -12.16 -1.02 10.99
N VAL A 185 -11.17 -1.73 10.46
CA VAL A 185 -11.05 -3.19 10.62
C VAL A 185 -10.70 -3.55 12.06
N ARG A 186 -9.79 -2.81 12.69
CA ARG A 186 -9.39 -3.06 14.08
C ARG A 186 -10.56 -2.85 15.04
N GLU A 187 -11.32 -1.78 14.86
CA GLU A 187 -12.53 -1.49 15.65
C GLU A 187 -13.58 -2.61 15.53
N ASP A 188 -13.90 -3.05 14.31
CA ASP A 188 -14.92 -4.09 14.09
C ASP A 188 -14.52 -5.44 14.73
N ILE A 189 -13.22 -5.78 14.67
CA ILE A 189 -12.68 -6.96 15.34
C ILE A 189 -12.66 -6.79 16.85
N TYR A 190 -12.35 -5.61 17.36
CA TYR A 190 -12.36 -5.31 18.78
C TYR A 190 -13.79 -5.44 19.36
N GLU A 191 -14.79 -4.88 18.69
CA GLU A 191 -16.19 -4.88 19.14
C GLU A 191 -16.85 -6.25 18.99
N THR A 192 -16.79 -6.83 17.79
CA THR A 192 -17.59 -8.03 17.46
C THR A 192 -16.84 -9.34 17.66
N LYS A 193 -15.51 -9.28 17.87
CA LYS A 193 -14.58 -10.43 17.87
C LYS A 193 -14.61 -11.26 16.58
N LYS A 194 -15.22 -10.73 15.52
CA LYS A 194 -15.28 -11.26 14.16
C LYS A 194 -15.03 -10.09 13.21
N LEU A 195 -14.97 -10.35 11.91
CA LEU A 195 -14.89 -9.29 10.92
C LEU A 195 -16.10 -9.36 10.00
N ASN A 196 -16.75 -8.23 9.78
CA ASN A 196 -17.85 -8.09 8.85
C ASN A 196 -17.42 -8.51 7.43
N VAL A 197 -18.29 -9.23 6.71
CA VAL A 197 -17.98 -9.72 5.36
C VAL A 197 -17.64 -8.61 4.36
N HIS A 198 -18.24 -7.43 4.48
CA HIS A 198 -17.95 -6.32 3.59
C HIS A 198 -16.55 -5.74 3.85
N LEU A 199 -16.11 -5.68 5.12
CA LEU A 199 -14.75 -5.30 5.47
C LEU A 199 -13.75 -6.36 5.02
N PHE A 200 -14.07 -7.65 5.21
CA PHE A 200 -13.26 -8.75 4.68
C PHE A 200 -13.10 -8.66 3.16
N ASN A 201 -14.18 -8.39 2.43
CA ASN A 201 -14.13 -8.18 0.98
C ASN A 201 -13.40 -6.89 0.59
N SER A 202 -13.40 -5.87 1.45
CA SER A 202 -12.59 -4.66 1.28
C SER A 202 -11.10 -5.01 1.28
N LEU A 203 -10.66 -5.83 2.25
CA LEU A 203 -9.27 -6.31 2.31
C LEU A 203 -8.90 -7.17 1.11
N LYS A 204 -9.79 -8.10 0.70
CA LYS A 204 -9.59 -8.87 -0.54
C LYS A 204 -9.39 -7.96 -1.75
N LYS A 205 -10.18 -6.89 -1.86
CA LYS A 205 -10.07 -5.95 -2.97
C LYS A 205 -8.81 -5.09 -2.89
N ALA A 206 -8.41 -4.67 -1.69
CA ALA A 206 -7.21 -3.90 -1.45
C ALA A 206 -5.94 -4.63 -1.91
N LEU A 207 -5.90 -5.96 -1.80
CA LEU A 207 -4.79 -6.80 -2.26
C LEU A 207 -4.57 -6.79 -3.78
N TYR A 208 -5.47 -6.22 -4.57
CA TYR A 208 -5.25 -6.01 -6.01
C TYR A 208 -4.12 -4.99 -6.26
N LYS A 209 -3.72 -4.23 -5.23
CA LYS A 209 -2.49 -3.42 -5.21
C LYS A 209 -1.62 -3.85 -4.01
N PRO A 210 -0.85 -4.95 -4.14
CA PRO A 210 -0.16 -5.58 -3.00
C PRO A 210 0.86 -4.66 -2.34
N ALA A 211 1.63 -3.87 -3.10
CA ALA A 211 2.60 -2.93 -2.53
C ALA A 211 1.94 -1.90 -1.59
N ALA A 212 0.77 -1.38 -1.98
CA ALA A 212 0.01 -0.44 -1.16
C ALA A 212 -0.63 -1.13 0.06
N PHE A 213 -1.11 -2.36 -0.11
CA PHE A 213 -1.65 -3.15 0.99
C PHE A 213 -0.61 -3.46 2.07
N PHE A 214 0.59 -3.90 1.68
CA PHE A 214 1.63 -4.23 2.66
C PHE A 214 2.09 -2.99 3.43
N LYS A 215 2.39 -1.89 2.74
CA LYS A 215 2.88 -0.65 3.36
C LYS A 215 1.82 0.14 4.12
N GLY A 216 0.57 0.13 3.64
CA GLY A 216 -0.52 0.95 4.19
C GLY A 216 -1.44 0.21 5.14
N PHE A 217 -1.39 -1.13 5.18
CA PHE A 217 -2.26 -1.91 6.06
C PHE A 217 -1.48 -2.93 6.88
N LEU A 218 -0.75 -3.86 6.26
CA LEU A 218 -0.15 -4.97 7.00
C LEU A 218 0.99 -4.52 7.92
N PHE A 219 1.95 -3.75 7.40
CA PHE A 219 3.10 -3.29 8.20
C PHE A 219 2.71 -2.33 9.31
N PRO A 220 1.83 -1.32 9.11
CA PRO A 220 1.35 -0.50 10.21
C PRO A 220 0.59 -1.30 11.27
N LEU A 221 -0.18 -2.32 10.85
CA LEU A 221 -0.88 -3.20 11.79
C LEU A 221 0.11 -3.92 12.71
N VAL A 222 1.10 -4.62 12.14
CA VAL A 222 2.09 -5.37 12.96
C VAL A 222 3.02 -4.42 13.70
N GLY A 223 3.58 -3.41 13.04
CA GLY A 223 4.54 -2.47 13.61
C GLY A 223 3.98 -1.57 14.71
N SER A 224 2.65 -1.51 14.87
CA SER A 224 2.02 -0.84 16.02
C SER A 224 2.30 -1.53 17.36
N GLY A 225 2.78 -2.78 17.37
CA GLY A 225 3.00 -3.58 18.59
C GLY A 225 1.73 -3.98 19.33
N THR A 226 0.55 -3.62 18.79
CA THR A 226 -0.77 -3.87 19.40
C THR A 226 -1.61 -4.84 18.57
N CYS A 227 -1.01 -5.50 17.57
CA CYS A 227 -1.66 -6.52 16.76
C CYS A 227 -1.95 -7.77 17.61
N THR A 228 -3.23 -8.10 17.74
CA THR A 228 -3.67 -9.27 18.49
C THR A 228 -3.65 -10.53 17.63
N LEU A 229 -3.52 -11.70 18.25
CA LEU A 229 -3.59 -13.00 17.57
C LEU A 229 -4.90 -13.19 16.77
N ARG A 230 -6.00 -12.58 17.23
CA ARG A 230 -7.31 -12.64 16.56
C ARG A 230 -7.31 -11.82 15.28
N GLU A 231 -6.81 -10.58 15.33
CA GLU A 231 -6.66 -9.74 14.13
C GLU A 231 -5.76 -10.45 13.12
N ALA A 232 -4.61 -10.96 13.58
CA ALA A 232 -3.68 -11.70 12.74
C ALA A 232 -4.32 -12.91 12.06
N HIS A 233 -5.07 -13.73 12.80
CA HIS A 233 -5.74 -14.90 12.24
C HIS A 233 -6.76 -14.52 11.15
N ILE A 234 -7.61 -13.53 11.40
CA ILE A 234 -8.63 -13.08 10.44
C ILE A 234 -7.98 -12.52 9.16
N ILE A 235 -6.96 -11.68 9.31
CA ILE A 235 -6.31 -11.00 8.19
C ILE A 235 -5.43 -11.98 7.41
N SER A 236 -4.79 -12.93 8.07
CA SER A 236 -4.04 -14.00 7.41
C SER A 236 -4.92 -14.84 6.47
N ALA A 237 -6.20 -15.03 6.81
CA ALA A 237 -7.15 -15.71 5.93
C ALA A 237 -7.43 -14.92 4.63
N VAL A 238 -7.25 -13.60 4.61
CA VAL A 238 -7.33 -12.81 3.38
C VAL A 238 -6.09 -13.08 2.51
N LEU A 239 -4.90 -13.06 3.12
CA LEU A 239 -3.62 -13.31 2.43
C LEU A 239 -3.57 -14.70 1.80
N THR A 240 -4.04 -15.74 2.50
CA THR A 240 -4.03 -17.11 1.97
C THR A 240 -5.03 -17.30 0.82
N ARG A 241 -6.14 -16.56 0.80
CA ARG A 241 -7.20 -16.70 -0.22
C ARG A 241 -6.98 -15.91 -1.50
N ILE A 242 -6.13 -14.89 -1.50
CA ILE A 242 -5.87 -14.07 -2.69
C ILE A 242 -4.50 -14.42 -3.27
N SER A 243 -4.39 -14.60 -4.58
CA SER A 243 -3.09 -14.72 -5.24
C SER A 243 -2.32 -13.39 -5.20
N ILE A 244 -1.05 -13.44 -4.80
CA ILE A 244 -0.19 -12.28 -4.63
C ILE A 244 1.05 -12.48 -5.51
N PRO A 245 1.47 -11.50 -6.33
CA PRO A 245 2.66 -11.64 -7.15
C PRO A 245 3.91 -11.93 -6.31
N VAL A 246 4.77 -12.83 -6.82
CA VAL A 246 5.91 -13.42 -6.08
C VAL A 246 6.82 -12.37 -5.46
N LEU A 247 7.25 -11.36 -6.24
CA LEU A 247 8.16 -10.32 -5.75
C LEU A 247 7.56 -9.47 -4.62
N HIS A 248 6.25 -9.22 -4.66
CA HIS A 248 5.57 -8.48 -3.60
C HIS A 248 5.45 -9.33 -2.33
N SER A 249 5.16 -10.63 -2.47
CA SER A 249 5.15 -11.58 -1.36
C SER A 249 6.53 -11.72 -0.73
N ALA A 250 7.58 -11.82 -1.54
CA ALA A 250 8.97 -11.90 -1.11
C ALA A 250 9.41 -10.66 -0.32
N ALA A 251 9.11 -9.46 -0.83
CA ALA A 251 9.37 -8.21 -0.13
C ALA A 251 8.57 -8.10 1.19
N ALA A 252 7.31 -8.55 1.18
CA ALA A 252 6.49 -8.58 2.39
C ALA A 252 7.03 -9.53 3.45
N LEU A 253 7.48 -10.73 3.06
CA LEU A 253 8.10 -11.71 3.96
C LEU A 253 9.36 -11.14 4.63
N LYS A 254 10.27 -10.55 3.85
CA LYS A 254 11.46 -9.89 4.39
C LYS A 254 11.07 -8.77 5.37
N GLY A 255 10.13 -7.90 4.98
CA GLY A 255 9.66 -6.82 5.85
C GLY A 255 9.04 -7.31 7.16
N LEU A 256 8.29 -8.42 7.14
CA LEU A 256 7.75 -9.02 8.36
C LEU A 256 8.85 -9.60 9.27
N CYS A 257 9.90 -10.21 8.69
CA CYS A 257 11.05 -10.70 9.45
C CYS A 257 11.82 -9.54 10.11
N ASP A 258 12.00 -8.44 9.39
CA ASP A 258 12.67 -7.23 9.87
C ASP A 258 11.84 -6.56 11.01
N ILE A 259 10.51 -6.47 10.86
CA ILE A 259 9.62 -5.96 11.92
C ILE A 259 9.64 -6.88 13.15
N ALA A 260 9.54 -8.20 12.94
CA ALA A 260 9.58 -9.16 14.05
C ALA A 260 10.90 -9.09 14.84
N ALA A 261 12.02 -8.79 14.16
CA ALA A 261 13.31 -8.55 14.81
C ALA A 261 13.29 -7.36 15.77
N GLN A 262 12.66 -6.28 15.33
CA GLN A 262 12.50 -5.08 16.15
C GLN A 262 11.62 -5.41 17.36
N GLU A 263 10.44 -6.03 17.15
CA GLU A 263 9.50 -6.36 18.23
C GLU A 263 10.03 -7.37 19.25
N ALA A 264 10.80 -8.37 18.82
CA ALA A 264 11.41 -9.36 19.71
C ALA A 264 12.34 -8.71 20.75
N SER A 265 12.98 -7.59 20.40
CA SER A 265 13.82 -6.82 21.32
C SER A 265 13.00 -6.09 22.40
N HIS A 266 11.71 -5.85 22.15
CA HIS A 266 10.79 -5.15 23.05
C HIS A 266 9.95 -6.08 23.94
N GLY A 267 10.03 -7.41 23.75
CA GLY A 267 9.31 -8.40 24.58
C GLY A 267 7.78 -8.34 24.46
N THR A 268 7.26 -7.82 23.35
CA THR A 268 5.83 -7.64 23.12
C THR A 268 5.16 -8.92 22.61
N GLU A 269 3.85 -9.06 22.86
CA GLU A 269 3.02 -10.15 22.30
C GLU A 269 2.94 -10.11 20.75
N GLY A 270 3.41 -9.03 20.12
CA GLY A 270 3.40 -8.79 18.66
C GLY A 270 4.17 -9.84 17.85
N GLY A 271 5.24 -10.42 18.42
CA GLY A 271 6.01 -11.47 17.75
C GLY A 271 5.17 -12.71 17.39
N GLY A 272 4.16 -13.05 18.21
CA GLY A 272 3.25 -14.16 17.93
C GLY A 272 2.30 -13.87 16.77
N ALA A 273 1.82 -12.63 16.65
CA ALA A 273 0.94 -12.20 15.57
C ALA A 273 1.68 -12.14 14.22
N THR A 274 2.90 -11.61 14.20
CA THR A 274 3.73 -11.51 12.99
C THR A 274 4.05 -12.89 12.40
N ASN A 275 4.30 -13.90 13.25
CA ASN A 275 4.53 -15.28 12.81
C ASN A 275 3.34 -15.91 12.07
N ILE A 276 2.11 -15.51 12.37
CA ILE A 276 0.91 -16.00 11.65
C ILE A 276 0.94 -15.49 10.20
N PHE A 277 1.36 -14.25 9.97
CA PHE A 277 1.49 -13.69 8.62
C PHE A 277 2.65 -14.31 7.84
N ILE A 278 3.81 -14.52 8.49
CA ILE A 278 4.95 -15.22 7.88
C ILE A 278 4.51 -16.62 7.43
N LYS A 279 3.84 -17.38 8.31
CA LYS A 279 3.28 -18.70 7.97
C LYS A 279 2.33 -18.62 6.76
N ALA A 280 1.41 -17.67 6.75
CA ALA A 280 0.43 -17.53 5.68
C ALA A 280 1.06 -17.22 4.31
N LEU A 281 2.12 -16.41 4.28
CA LEU A 281 2.86 -16.12 3.04
C LEU A 281 3.77 -17.29 2.61
N LEU A 282 4.36 -18.03 3.55
CA LEU A 282 5.12 -19.26 3.24
C LEU A 282 4.23 -20.38 2.69
N GLU A 283 2.98 -20.49 3.15
CA GLU A 283 2.02 -21.47 2.63
C GLU A 283 1.68 -21.26 1.14
N LYS A 284 1.99 -20.08 0.57
CA LYS A 284 1.88 -19.83 -0.88
C LYS A 284 2.93 -20.59 -1.70
N LYS A 285 4.01 -21.07 -1.07
CA LYS A 285 5.06 -21.89 -1.71
C LYS A 285 5.67 -21.27 -2.97
N TYR A 286 5.82 -19.94 -3.00
CA TYR A 286 6.48 -19.25 -4.10
C TYR A 286 7.98 -19.53 -4.14
N ALA A 287 8.59 -19.38 -5.32
CA ALA A 287 10.04 -19.31 -5.45
C ALA A 287 10.53 -17.99 -4.85
N LEU A 288 11.34 -18.07 -3.78
CA LEU A 288 11.82 -16.90 -3.05
C LEU A 288 13.26 -16.54 -3.45
N PRO A 289 13.61 -15.25 -3.56
CA PRO A 289 15.00 -14.81 -3.72
C PRO A 289 15.86 -15.23 -2.51
N PHE A 290 17.15 -15.49 -2.74
CA PHE A 290 18.09 -15.90 -1.67
C PHE A 290 18.11 -14.92 -0.49
N GLN A 291 18.08 -13.61 -0.74
CA GLN A 291 18.03 -12.59 0.32
C GLN A 291 16.83 -12.77 1.27
N VAL A 292 15.68 -13.24 0.76
CA VAL A 292 14.48 -13.48 1.59
C VAL A 292 14.60 -14.80 2.35
N ILE A 293 15.22 -15.81 1.74
CA ILE A 293 15.53 -17.09 2.41
C ILE A 293 16.49 -16.82 3.58
N ASP A 294 17.54 -16.04 3.37
CA ASP A 294 18.48 -15.66 4.42
C ASP A 294 17.78 -14.91 5.55
N ALA A 295 16.92 -13.94 5.23
CA ALA A 295 16.12 -13.23 6.22
C ALA A 295 15.22 -14.18 7.05
N LEU A 296 14.61 -15.17 6.42
CA LEU A 296 13.81 -16.19 7.11
C LEU A 296 14.68 -17.09 8.00
N VAL A 297 15.85 -17.51 7.52
CA VAL A 297 16.80 -18.30 8.33
C VAL A 297 17.23 -17.52 9.56
N PHE A 298 17.61 -16.24 9.41
CA PHE A 298 17.95 -15.38 10.55
C PHE A 298 16.78 -15.18 11.51
N HIS A 299 15.55 -15.05 10.99
CA HIS A 299 14.35 -14.95 11.81
C HIS A 299 14.13 -16.21 12.67
N PHE A 300 14.32 -17.41 12.10
CA PHE A 300 14.13 -18.67 12.84
C PHE A 300 15.31 -19.06 13.74
N LEU A 301 16.51 -18.51 13.52
CA LEU A 301 17.67 -18.73 14.39
C LEU A 301 17.64 -17.86 15.65
N ARG A 302 16.85 -16.79 15.68
CA ARG A 302 16.66 -15.91 16.84
C ARG A 302 15.80 -16.59 17.91
#